data_AF-A0A7C9KFW4-F1
#
_entry.id   AF-A0A7C9KFW4-F1
#
_cell.length_a   1.000
_cell.length_b   1.000
_cell.length_c   1.000
_cell.angle_alpha   90.00
_cell.angle_beta   90.00
_cell.angle_gamma   90.00
#
_symmetry.space_group_name_H-M   'P 1'
#
loop_
_entity.id
_entity.type
_entity.pdbx_description
1 polymer ?
#
loop_
_entity_poly.entity_id
_entity_poly.type
_entity_poly.pdbx_seq_one_letter_code
_entity_poly.pdbx_strand_id
1 'polypeptide(L)' 'MSGFELRLWRRGFGWDQERAAEELGVSLRTYKRYEGRKQIEKLVELAAEALTRRYS' A
#
# COMPACT_ATOMS: atom_id res chain seq x y z
N MET A 1 0.48 -9.66 -4.43
CA MET A 1 1.27 -8.42 -4.54
C MET A 1 2.55 -8.53 -3.69
N SER A 2 3.66 -8.01 -4.22
CA SER A 2 4.95 -7.82 -3.56
C SER A 2 5.06 -6.40 -2.99
N GLY A 3 6.02 -6.16 -2.08
CA GLY A 3 6.27 -4.81 -1.56
C GLY A 3 6.68 -3.81 -2.65
N PHE A 4 7.34 -4.28 -3.71
CA PHE A 4 7.67 -3.47 -4.88
C PHE A 4 6.40 -3.02 -5.65
N GLU A 5 5.47 -3.93 -5.88
CA GLU A 5 4.19 -3.62 -6.52
C GLU A 5 3.34 -2.67 -5.66
N LEU A 6 3.36 -2.82 -4.32
CA LEU A 6 2.69 -1.89 -3.41
C LEU A 6 3.29 -0.47 -3.51
N ARG A 7 4.61 -0.37 -3.66
CA ARG A 7 5.30 0.91 -3.88
C ARG A 7 4.90 1.55 -5.21
N LEU A 8 4.76 0.76 -6.27
CA LEU A 8 4.27 1.26 -7.56
C LEU A 8 2.82 1.72 -7.46
N TRP A 9 1.97 0.96 -6.78
CA TRP A 9 0.57 1.30 -6.55
C TRP A 9 0.41 2.69 -5.93
N ARG A 10 1.05 2.96 -4.77
CA ARG A 10 0.92 4.29 -4.15
C ARG A 10 1.48 5.42 -5.02
N ARG A 11 2.53 5.15 -5.80
CA ARG A 11 3.10 6.13 -6.74
C ARG A 11 2.14 6.40 -7.89
N GLY A 12 1.36 5.41 -8.32
CA GLY A 12 0.27 5.59 -9.28
C GLY A 12 -0.80 6.58 -8.80
N PHE A 13 -1.03 6.66 -7.49
CA PHE A 13 -1.88 7.67 -6.87
C PHE A 13 -1.17 9.01 -6.57
N GLY A 14 0.13 9.12 -6.85
CA GLY A 14 0.94 10.28 -6.44
C GLY A 14 1.16 10.37 -4.93
N TRP A 15 0.94 9.29 -4.17
CA TRP A 15 1.08 9.27 -2.72
C TRP A 15 2.50 9.02 -2.24
N ASP A 16 2.88 9.73 -1.18
CA ASP A 16 4.04 9.37 -0.37
C ASP A 16 3.72 8.17 0.56
N GLN A 17 4.69 7.76 1.37
CA GLN A 17 4.50 6.62 2.28
C GLN A 17 3.57 6.95 3.45
N GLU A 18 3.49 8.22 3.86
CA GLU A 18 2.66 8.65 4.99
C GLU A 18 1.19 8.63 4.59
N ARG A 19 0.85 9.21 3.42
CA ARG A 19 -0.50 9.17 2.87
C ARG A 19 -0.96 7.75 2.60
N ALA A 20 -0.12 6.91 2.01
CA ALA A 20 -0.48 5.52 1.76
C ALA A 20 -0.72 4.73 3.06
N ALA A 21 0.06 5.01 4.12
CA ALA A 21 -0.14 4.40 5.43
C ALA A 21 -1.45 4.88 6.09
N GLU A 22 -1.76 6.18 5.98
CA GLU A 22 -3.01 6.78 6.44
C GLU A 22 -4.22 6.13 5.76
N GLU A 23 -4.20 6.02 4.43
CA GLU A 23 -5.29 5.42 3.65
C GLU A 23 -5.51 3.94 3.97
N LEU A 24 -4.44 3.21 4.27
CA LEU A 24 -4.50 1.81 4.70
C LEU A 24 -4.81 1.65 6.19
N GLY A 25 -4.90 2.74 6.96
CA GLY A 25 -5.17 2.70 8.40
C GLY A 25 -4.06 2.04 9.22
N VAL A 26 -2.80 2.11 8.76
CA VAL A 26 -1.64 1.50 9.43
C VAL A 26 -0.58 2.53 9.79
N SER A 27 0.31 2.18 10.72
CA SER A 27 1.45 3.05 11.03
C SER A 27 2.42 3.15 9.84
N LEU A 28 3.11 4.29 9.71
CA LEU A 28 4.18 4.49 8.71
C LEU A 28 5.25 3.39 8.79
N ARG A 29 5.60 2.95 10.01
CA ARG A 29 6.55 1.86 10.23
C ARG A 29 6.05 0.55 9.62
N THR A 30 4.79 0.23 9.82
CA THR A 30 4.15 -0.96 9.25
C THR A 30 4.14 -0.90 7.73
N TYR A 31 3.77 0.25 7.15
CA TYR A 31 3.77 0.45 5.71
C TYR A 31 5.17 0.28 5.08
N LYS A 32 6.20 0.90 5.67
CA LYS A 32 7.60 0.72 5.24
C LYS A 32 8.04 -0.74 5.26
N ARG A 33 7.58 -1.51 6.26
CA ARG A 33 7.85 -2.95 6.32
C ARG A 33 7.18 -3.70 5.17
N TYR A 34 5.97 -3.33 4.75
CA TYR A 34 5.31 -3.96 3.61
C TYR A 34 6.08 -3.75 2.30
N GLU A 35 6.55 -2.54 2.02
CA GLU A 35 7.34 -2.26 0.79
C GLU A 35 8.64 -3.07 0.70
N GLY A 36 9.21 -3.46 1.85
CA GLY A 36 10.43 -4.27 1.91
C GLY A 36 10.21 -5.79 1.78
N ARG A 37 8.96 -6.27 1.75
CA ARG A 37 8.68 -7.71 1.68
C ARG A 37 8.61 -8.22 0.25
N LYS A 38 9.09 -9.45 0.04
CA LYS A 38 8.89 -10.19 -1.22
C LYS A 38 7.41 -10.43 -1.52
N GLN A 39 6.60 -10.67 -0.47
CA GLN A 39 5.16 -10.88 -0.56
C GLN A 39 4.50 -10.15 0.61
N ILE A 40 3.47 -9.34 0.34
CA ILE A 40 2.65 -8.72 1.40
C ILE A 40 1.49 -9.65 1.77
N GLU A 41 0.95 -9.46 2.97
CA GLU A 41 -0.22 -10.19 3.44
C GLU A 41 -1.43 -9.93 2.52
N LYS A 42 -2.23 -10.97 2.23
CA LYS A 42 -3.38 -10.87 1.31
C LYS A 42 -4.40 -9.81 1.73
N LEU A 43 -4.53 -9.55 3.03
CA LEU A 43 -5.37 -8.49 3.56
C LEU A 43 -4.95 -7.09 3.05
N VAL A 44 -3.65 -6.82 3.02
CA VAL A 44 -3.11 -5.52 2.57
C VAL A 44 -3.32 -5.35 1.06
N GLU A 45 -3.13 -6.44 0.31
CA GLU A 45 -3.42 -6.46 -1.13
C GLU A 45 -4.89 -6.15 -1.43
N LEU A 46 -5.82 -6.78 -0.71
CA LEU A 46 -7.26 -6.52 -0.87
C LEU A 46 -7.63 -5.08 -0.46
N ALA A 47 -7.01 -4.55 0.59
CA ALA A 47 -7.21 -3.16 1.00
C ALA A 47 -6.73 -2.17 -0.08
N ALA A 48 -5.55 -2.39 -0.67
CA ALA A 48 -5.04 -1.58 -1.76
C ALA A 48 -5.93 -1.65 -3.02
N GLU A 49 -6.49 -2.82 -3.33
CA GLU A 49 -7.45 -2.99 -4.42
C GLU A 49 -8.76 -2.25 -4.15
N ALA A 50 -9.29 -2.34 -2.93
CA ALA A 50 -10.49 -1.62 -2.53
C ALA A 50 -10.29 -0.09 -2.61
N LEU A 51 -9.12 0.41 -2.19
CA LEU A 51 -8.75 1.82 -2.35
C LEU A 51 -8.68 2.21 -3.83
N THR A 52 -8.11 1.36 -4.68
CA THR A 52 -8.05 1.63 -6.13
C THR A 52 -9.44 1.82 -6.73
N ARG A 53 -10.40 0.96 -6.36
CA ARG A 53 -11.80 1.06 -6.80
C ARG A 53 -12.52 2.28 -6.22
N ARG A 54 -12.07 2.81 -5.08
CA ARG A 54 -12.66 4.00 -4.46
C ARG A 54 -12.26 5.29 -5.17
N TYR A 55 -11.07 5.31 -5.78
CA TYR A 55 -10.50 6.48 -6.46
C TYR A 55 -10.53 6.39 -8.00
N SER A 56 -11.06 5.29 -8.56
CA SER A 56 -11.36 5.14 -9.98
C SER A 56 -12.70 5.78 -10.33
#